data_AF-A0A1I4A938-F1
#
_entry.id   AF-A0A1I4A938-F1
#
_cell.length_a   1.000
_cell.length_b   1.000
_cell.length_c   1.000
_cell.angle_alpha   90.00
_cell.angle_beta   90.00
_cell.angle_gamma   90.00
#
_symmetry.space_group_name_H-M   'P 1'
#
loop_
_entity.id
_entity.type
_entity.pdbx_description
1 polymer ?
#
loop_
_entity_poly.entity_id
_entity_poly.type
_entity_poly.pdbx_seq_one_letter_code
_entity_poly.pdbx_strand_id
1 'polypeptide(L)'
;MTDATPRGMGCVHHAFVDPLLRQGKAPTRMEVAAALAVDVARVDTALAALEATHGAVLDPHSGEPWVLHPFSLTPTGTWVAQDERGWWAPCLWCASGIVGLIGGSAAVHTRLGGEAEPITIHVTEGNVIEDDLQVHFALPPRNAWNNVHRFCSTVLPFRSAADVDRWSARHALPRGEAIPIRQAWELGRRWYARHADPDWQKWTGAQAAAIFEAVGLTAPFWRFEPTNDPF
;
A
#
# COMPACT_ATOMS: atom_id res chain seq x y z
N MET A 1 -3.82 35.34 -18.73
CA MET A 1 -2.96 34.91 -17.60
C MET A 1 -3.85 34.19 -16.61
N THR A 2 -4.01 32.89 -16.78
CA THR A 2 -4.70 32.05 -15.79
C THR A 2 -3.73 31.81 -14.65
N ASP A 3 -4.05 32.41 -13.51
CA ASP A 3 -3.41 32.18 -12.22
C ASP A 3 -3.63 30.70 -11.85
N ALA A 4 -2.67 29.85 -12.19
CA ALA A 4 -2.68 28.45 -11.79
C ALA A 4 -2.27 28.42 -10.32
N THR A 5 -3.26 28.32 -9.45
CA THR A 5 -3.10 27.94 -8.04
C THR A 5 -2.04 26.85 -7.93
N PRO A 6 -1.10 26.91 -6.96
CA PRO A 6 -0.10 25.86 -6.81
C PRO A 6 -0.82 24.53 -6.66
N ARG A 7 -0.69 23.66 -7.66
CA ARG A 7 -1.33 22.35 -7.63
C ARG A 7 -0.59 21.55 -6.55
N GLY A 8 -1.27 21.34 -5.41
CA GLY A 8 -0.66 20.79 -4.19
C GLY A 8 -0.26 19.32 -4.33
N MET A 9 0.38 18.76 -3.30
CA MET A 9 0.91 17.39 -3.32
C MET A 9 -0.10 16.31 -3.77
N GLY A 10 -1.39 16.47 -3.45
CA GLY A 10 -2.45 15.54 -3.87
C GLY A 10 -2.60 15.41 -5.38
N CYS A 11 -2.42 16.50 -6.13
CA CYS A 11 -2.52 16.44 -7.60
C CYS A 11 -1.33 15.70 -8.21
N VAL A 12 -0.13 15.82 -7.61
CA VAL A 12 1.08 15.14 -8.07
C VAL A 12 0.95 13.66 -7.76
N HIS A 13 0.49 13.31 -6.55
CA HIS A 13 0.16 11.95 -6.18
C HIS A 13 -0.82 11.31 -7.19
N HIS A 14 -1.94 11.97 -7.46
CA HIS A 14 -2.92 11.51 -8.44
C HIS A 14 -2.33 11.37 -9.84
N ALA A 15 -1.48 12.32 -10.29
CA ALA A 15 -0.86 12.28 -11.60
C ALA A 15 0.09 11.07 -11.78
N PHE A 16 0.64 10.51 -10.70
CA PHE A 16 1.34 9.23 -10.74
C PHE A 16 0.41 8.02 -10.65
N VAL A 17 -0.61 8.08 -9.79
CA VAL A 17 -1.52 6.96 -9.50
C VAL A 17 -2.47 6.66 -10.67
N ASP A 18 -3.00 7.66 -11.35
CA ASP A 18 -3.98 7.45 -12.41
C ASP A 18 -3.42 6.63 -13.61
N PRO A 19 -2.23 6.93 -14.16
CA PRO A 19 -1.64 6.09 -15.21
C PRO A 19 -1.27 4.69 -14.70
N LEU A 20 -0.84 4.54 -13.43
CA LEU A 20 -0.64 3.24 -12.83
C LEU A 20 -1.92 2.41 -12.89
N LEU A 21 -3.05 2.97 -12.44
CA LEU A 21 -4.34 2.27 -12.46
C LEU A 21 -4.78 1.90 -13.88
N ARG A 22 -4.66 2.84 -14.82
CA ARG A 22 -5.16 2.63 -16.19
C ARG A 22 -4.25 1.72 -17.03
N GLN A 23 -2.94 1.74 -16.80
CA GLN A 23 -1.94 1.16 -17.71
C GLN A 23 -1.02 0.12 -17.06
N GLY A 24 -1.00 -0.02 -15.74
CA GLY A 24 -0.01 -0.85 -15.04
C GLY A 24 1.39 -0.23 -14.98
N LYS A 25 1.53 1.04 -15.37
CA LYS A 25 2.83 1.70 -15.51
C LYS A 25 2.79 3.11 -14.92
N ALA A 26 3.78 3.42 -14.08
CA ALA A 26 3.97 4.77 -13.57
C ALA A 26 4.53 5.70 -14.66
N PRO A 27 4.06 6.96 -14.71
CA PRO A 27 4.67 7.99 -15.55
C PRO A 27 6.02 8.41 -14.96
N THR A 28 6.86 8.98 -15.80
CA THR A 28 8.06 9.70 -15.40
C THR A 28 7.71 11.06 -14.79
N ARG A 29 8.62 11.65 -14.02
CA ARG A 29 8.48 13.02 -13.50
C ARG A 29 8.28 14.06 -14.61
N MET A 30 8.89 13.86 -15.78
CA MET A 30 8.70 14.71 -16.95
C MET A 30 7.29 14.60 -17.52
N GLU A 31 6.74 13.40 -17.63
CA GLU A 31 5.37 13.18 -18.08
C GLU A 31 4.35 13.78 -17.09
N VAL A 32 4.60 13.65 -15.78
CA VAL A 32 3.78 14.29 -14.74
C VAL A 32 3.85 15.82 -14.83
N ALA A 33 5.06 16.37 -14.98
CA ALA A 33 5.27 17.81 -15.14
C ALA A 33 4.52 18.36 -16.36
N ALA A 34 4.61 17.67 -17.50
CA ALA A 34 3.90 18.01 -18.72
C ALA A 34 2.38 17.93 -18.55
N ALA A 35 1.86 16.85 -17.95
CA ALA A 35 0.44 16.68 -17.68
C ALA A 35 -0.12 17.76 -16.74
N LEU A 36 0.70 18.23 -15.80
CA LEU A 36 0.31 19.26 -14.85
C LEU A 36 0.60 20.69 -15.31
N ALA A 37 1.26 20.87 -16.46
CA ALA A 37 1.74 22.16 -16.95
C ALA A 37 2.60 22.92 -15.92
N VAL A 38 3.53 22.19 -15.28
CA VAL A 38 4.48 22.70 -14.28
C VAL A 38 5.90 22.26 -14.63
N ASP A 39 6.91 22.89 -14.04
CA ASP A 39 8.29 22.43 -14.18
C ASP A 39 8.56 21.17 -13.34
N VAL A 40 9.49 20.32 -13.78
CA VAL A 40 9.91 19.11 -13.06
C VAL A 40 10.34 19.43 -11.61
N ALA A 41 10.99 20.56 -11.36
CA ALA A 41 11.36 20.98 -10.01
C ALA A 41 10.17 21.15 -9.06
N ARG A 42 8.98 21.49 -9.58
CA ARG A 42 7.74 21.52 -8.77
C ARG A 42 7.26 20.10 -8.44
N VAL A 43 7.39 19.16 -9.39
CA VAL A 43 7.11 17.73 -9.14
C VAL A 43 8.07 17.18 -8.08
N ASP A 44 9.37 17.48 -8.17
CA ASP A 44 10.37 17.07 -7.19
C ASP A 44 10.06 17.62 -5.79
N THR A 45 9.69 18.90 -5.70
CA THR A 45 9.29 19.53 -4.43
C THR A 45 8.05 18.84 -3.83
N ALA A 46 7.07 18.50 -4.67
CA ALA A 46 5.86 17.81 -4.23
C ALA A 46 6.15 16.37 -3.80
N LEU A 47 7.04 15.64 -4.50
CA LEU A 47 7.48 14.30 -4.11
C LEU A 47 8.22 14.32 -2.77
N ALA A 48 9.12 15.27 -2.55
CA ALA A 48 9.80 15.45 -1.26
C ALA A 48 8.80 15.77 -0.13
N ALA A 49 7.77 16.57 -0.41
CA ALA A 49 6.71 16.86 0.55
C ALA A 49 5.82 15.62 0.83
N LEU A 50 5.54 14.80 -0.19
CA LEU A 50 4.88 13.51 -0.02
C LEU A 50 5.72 12.59 0.86
N GLU A 51 7.02 12.46 0.63
CA GLU A 51 7.90 11.64 1.47
C GLU A 51 7.92 12.11 2.93
N ALA A 52 8.09 13.42 3.15
CA ALA A 52 8.08 14.02 4.48
C ALA A 52 6.76 13.83 5.25
N THR A 53 5.67 13.55 4.54
CA THR A 53 4.32 13.32 5.10
C THR A 53 3.84 11.89 4.89
N HIS A 54 4.77 10.94 4.68
CA HIS A 54 4.43 9.53 4.57
C HIS A 54 3.48 9.21 3.40
N GLY A 55 3.50 9.99 2.32
CA GLY A 55 2.73 9.78 1.09
C GLY A 55 3.48 8.98 0.02
N ALA A 56 4.81 9.01 0.03
CA ALA A 56 5.67 8.27 -0.89
C ALA A 56 6.94 7.78 -0.20
N VAL A 57 7.61 6.80 -0.77
CA VAL A 57 9.00 6.45 -0.46
C VAL A 57 9.83 6.74 -1.70
N LEU A 58 10.87 7.56 -1.57
CA LEU A 58 11.74 7.91 -2.69
C LEU A 58 13.06 7.15 -2.62
N ASP A 59 13.67 6.94 -3.78
CA ASP A 59 15.07 6.57 -3.88
C ASP A 59 15.93 7.70 -3.31
N PRO A 60 16.77 7.42 -2.29
CA PRO A 60 17.50 8.47 -1.57
C PRO A 60 18.60 9.15 -2.41
N HIS A 61 18.92 8.64 -3.61
CA HIS A 61 19.95 9.20 -4.47
C HIS A 61 19.37 10.01 -5.65
N SER A 62 18.31 9.51 -6.27
CA SER A 62 17.71 10.05 -7.50
C SER A 62 16.40 10.81 -7.27
N GLY A 63 15.74 10.59 -6.12
CA GLY A 63 14.42 11.14 -5.81
C GLY A 63 13.28 10.49 -6.60
N GLU A 64 13.54 9.41 -7.34
CA GLU A 64 12.48 8.66 -8.03
C GLU A 64 11.59 7.92 -7.01
N PRO A 65 10.27 7.87 -7.21
CA PRO A 65 9.41 7.12 -6.30
C PRO A 65 9.72 5.61 -6.37
N TRP A 66 10.00 4.98 -5.23
CA TRP A 66 10.09 3.53 -5.08
C TRP A 66 8.75 2.91 -4.68
N VAL A 67 8.03 3.60 -3.80
CA VAL A 67 6.70 3.16 -3.33
C VAL A 67 5.75 4.35 -3.36
N LEU A 68 4.66 4.20 -4.09
CA LEU A 68 3.50 5.07 -4.08
C LEU A 68 2.32 4.20 -3.68
N HIS A 69 2.14 4.03 -2.37
CA HIS A 69 1.18 3.07 -1.84
C HIS A 69 -0.21 3.24 -2.47
N PRO A 70 -0.89 2.14 -2.86
CA PRO A 70 -0.52 0.75 -2.61
C PRO A 70 0.46 0.13 -3.63
N PHE A 71 1.03 0.90 -4.56
CA PHE A 71 1.92 0.42 -5.61
C PHE A 71 3.40 0.46 -5.21
N SER A 72 4.16 -0.51 -5.68
CA SER A 72 5.61 -0.42 -5.76
C SER A 72 6.02 -0.18 -7.21
N LEU A 73 6.98 0.72 -7.43
CA LEU A 73 7.55 0.99 -8.75
C LEU A 73 8.80 0.16 -9.02
N THR A 74 9.19 -0.66 -8.05
CA THR A 74 10.26 -1.65 -8.17
C THR A 74 9.67 -3.05 -7.98
N PRO A 75 10.21 -4.09 -8.62
CA PRO A 75 9.66 -5.45 -8.49
C PRO A 75 9.65 -5.95 -7.05
N THR A 76 8.54 -6.59 -6.66
CA THR A 76 8.37 -7.23 -5.34
C THR A 76 7.91 -8.68 -5.51
N GLY A 77 7.89 -9.43 -4.40
CA GLY A 77 7.34 -10.78 -4.36
C GLY A 77 5.81 -10.85 -4.37
N THR A 78 5.10 -9.73 -4.53
CA THR A 78 3.64 -9.67 -4.57
C THR A 78 3.18 -8.97 -5.86
N TRP A 79 2.63 -9.76 -6.77
CA TRP A 79 2.19 -9.31 -8.09
C TRP A 79 0.67 -9.39 -8.21
N VAL A 80 0.02 -8.28 -8.54
CA VAL A 80 -1.41 -8.22 -8.84
C VAL A 80 -1.58 -8.26 -10.36
N ALA A 81 -2.41 -9.16 -10.87
CA ALA A 81 -2.69 -9.33 -12.29
C ALA A 81 -4.19 -9.21 -12.57
N GLN A 82 -4.53 -8.43 -13.61
CA GLN A 82 -5.89 -8.30 -14.12
C GLN A 82 -5.82 -8.14 -15.64
N ASP A 83 -6.38 -9.09 -16.38
CA ASP A 83 -6.28 -9.18 -17.84
C ASP A 83 -4.81 -9.10 -18.30
N GLU A 84 -4.50 -8.18 -19.22
CA GLU A 84 -3.15 -7.91 -19.73
C GLU A 84 -2.35 -6.93 -18.85
N ARG A 85 -2.93 -6.42 -17.75
CA ARG A 85 -2.27 -5.48 -16.83
C ARG A 85 -1.76 -6.18 -15.59
N GLY A 86 -0.74 -5.58 -14.98
CA GLY A 86 -0.32 -5.99 -13.65
C GLY A 86 0.47 -4.91 -12.90
N TRP A 87 0.60 -5.12 -11.60
CA TRP A 87 1.17 -4.17 -10.66
C TRP A 87 1.95 -4.88 -9.58
N TRP A 88 3.09 -4.31 -9.17
CA TRP A 88 3.76 -4.75 -7.95
C TRP A 88 3.14 -4.08 -6.73
N ALA A 89 2.86 -4.87 -5.71
CA ALA A 89 2.47 -4.39 -4.39
C ALA A 89 3.64 -4.57 -3.41
N PRO A 90 3.91 -3.64 -2.48
CA PRO A 90 4.90 -3.84 -1.43
C PRO A 90 4.64 -5.09 -0.58
N CYS A 91 3.36 -5.41 -0.33
CA CYS A 91 2.93 -6.54 0.49
C CYS A 91 1.48 -6.93 0.23
N LEU A 92 0.97 -7.93 0.96
CA LEU A 92 -0.39 -8.43 0.79
C LEU A 92 -1.48 -7.40 1.20
N TRP A 93 -1.23 -6.56 2.21
CA TRP A 93 -2.16 -5.46 2.55
C TRP A 93 -2.20 -4.38 1.46
N CYS A 94 -1.07 -4.11 0.80
CA CYS A 94 -1.06 -3.20 -0.33
C CYS A 94 -1.76 -3.83 -1.55
N ALA A 95 -1.56 -5.12 -1.79
CA ALA A 95 -2.22 -5.83 -2.89
C ALA A 95 -3.74 -5.72 -2.80
N SER A 96 -4.33 -5.85 -1.62
CA SER A 96 -5.78 -5.67 -1.45
C SER A 96 -6.24 -4.23 -1.75
N GLY A 97 -5.40 -3.23 -1.46
CA GLY A 97 -5.59 -1.86 -1.90
C GLY A 97 -5.62 -1.71 -3.42
N ILE A 98 -4.63 -2.29 -4.12
CA ILE A 98 -4.60 -2.28 -5.59
C ILE A 98 -5.87 -2.92 -6.15
N VAL A 99 -6.22 -4.13 -5.70
CA VAL A 99 -7.43 -4.83 -6.18
C VAL A 99 -8.68 -3.97 -5.98
N GLY A 100 -8.81 -3.31 -4.83
CA GLY A 100 -9.93 -2.39 -4.57
C GLY A 100 -10.00 -1.22 -5.57
N LEU A 101 -8.86 -0.62 -5.90
CA LEU A 101 -8.78 0.51 -6.84
C LEU A 101 -9.02 0.13 -8.30
N ILE A 102 -8.73 -1.12 -8.70
CA ILE A 102 -8.92 -1.62 -10.09
C ILE A 102 -10.28 -2.32 -10.30
N GLY A 103 -11.25 -2.11 -9.40
CA GLY A 103 -12.61 -2.63 -9.58
C GLY A 103 -12.92 -3.96 -8.89
N GLY A 104 -12.03 -4.44 -8.01
CA GLY A 104 -12.34 -5.53 -7.07
C GLY A 104 -12.17 -6.95 -7.59
N SER A 105 -11.72 -7.16 -8.83
CA SER A 105 -11.47 -8.52 -9.36
C SER A 105 -10.07 -8.63 -9.97
N ALA A 106 -9.25 -9.55 -9.46
CA ALA A 106 -7.87 -9.76 -9.86
C ALA A 106 -7.30 -11.07 -9.28
N ALA A 107 -6.15 -11.51 -9.79
CA ALA A 107 -5.32 -12.54 -9.18
C ALA A 107 -4.11 -11.91 -8.49
N VAL A 108 -3.80 -12.34 -7.27
CA VAL A 108 -2.63 -11.89 -6.51
C VAL A 108 -1.66 -13.05 -6.34
N HIS A 109 -0.50 -12.96 -6.98
CA HIS A 109 0.56 -13.96 -6.92
C HIS A 109 1.57 -13.57 -5.86
N THR A 110 1.82 -14.49 -4.92
CA THR A 110 2.80 -14.28 -3.84
C THR A 110 3.28 -15.64 -3.31
N ARG A 111 3.93 -15.65 -2.14
CA ARG A 111 4.52 -16.85 -1.54
C ARG A 111 4.17 -16.93 -0.06
N LEU A 112 3.83 -18.12 0.40
CA LEU A 112 3.50 -18.35 1.81
C LEU A 112 4.73 -18.11 2.68
N GLY A 113 4.57 -17.26 3.70
CA GLY A 113 5.68 -16.76 4.52
C GLY A 113 6.81 -16.07 3.75
N GLY A 114 6.60 -15.68 2.49
CA GLY A 114 7.65 -15.14 1.63
C GLY A 114 8.74 -16.16 1.26
N GLU A 115 8.47 -17.47 1.39
CA GLU A 115 9.46 -18.55 1.24
C GLU A 115 9.25 -19.40 -0.01
N ALA A 116 9.66 -20.68 0.00
CA ALA A 116 9.53 -21.74 -1.01
C ALA A 116 8.28 -21.73 -1.92
N GLU A 117 7.13 -21.57 -1.28
CA GLU A 117 5.87 -22.06 -1.81
C GLU A 117 5.04 -20.93 -2.42
N PRO A 118 4.78 -20.94 -3.74
CA PRO A 118 3.93 -19.95 -4.37
C PRO A 118 2.46 -20.20 -4.03
N ILE A 119 1.68 -19.12 -4.01
CA ILE A 119 0.22 -19.15 -3.91
C ILE A 119 -0.35 -18.06 -4.83
N THR A 120 -1.52 -18.34 -5.40
CA THR A 120 -2.34 -17.34 -6.09
C THR A 120 -3.61 -17.15 -5.29
N ILE A 121 -3.90 -15.90 -4.95
CA ILE A 121 -5.09 -15.48 -4.22
C ILE A 121 -6.02 -14.77 -5.21
N HIS A 122 -7.16 -15.37 -5.50
CA HIS A 122 -8.16 -14.81 -6.40
C HIS A 122 -9.12 -13.92 -5.63
N VAL A 123 -9.51 -12.81 -6.27
CA VAL A 123 -10.55 -11.92 -5.78
C VAL A 123 -11.59 -11.77 -6.87
N THR A 124 -12.86 -11.94 -6.50
CA THR A 124 -14.01 -11.74 -7.40
C THR A 124 -14.99 -10.80 -6.72
N GLU A 125 -15.32 -9.69 -7.37
CA GLU A 125 -16.28 -8.70 -6.86
C GLU A 125 -15.95 -8.22 -5.43
N GLY A 126 -14.66 -8.05 -5.14
CA GLY A 126 -14.13 -7.63 -3.84
C GLY A 126 -13.99 -8.75 -2.81
N ASN A 127 -14.42 -9.98 -3.12
CA ASN A 127 -14.37 -11.12 -2.21
C ASN A 127 -13.15 -12.00 -2.51
N VAL A 128 -12.35 -12.27 -1.48
CA VAL A 128 -11.22 -13.22 -1.54
C VAL A 128 -11.76 -14.65 -1.59
N ILE A 129 -11.25 -15.46 -2.51
CA ILE A 129 -11.65 -16.86 -2.69
C ILE A 129 -10.89 -17.80 -1.75
N GLU A 130 -9.56 -17.67 -1.66
CA GLU A 130 -8.71 -18.40 -0.71
C GLU A 130 -8.82 -17.78 0.69
N ASP A 131 -9.96 -18.00 1.33
CA ASP A 131 -10.37 -17.29 2.55
C ASP A 131 -9.94 -17.93 3.88
N ASP A 132 -9.30 -19.09 3.82
CA ASP A 132 -8.77 -19.84 4.96
C ASP A 132 -7.38 -19.36 5.41
N LEU A 133 -6.78 -18.43 4.65
CA LEU A 133 -5.48 -17.87 4.94
C LEU A 133 -5.48 -16.87 6.10
N GLN A 134 -4.33 -16.77 6.75
CA GLN A 134 -3.98 -15.73 7.71
C GLN A 134 -3.00 -14.74 7.08
N VAL A 135 -3.13 -13.46 7.40
CA VAL A 135 -2.17 -12.42 7.04
C VAL A 135 -1.45 -11.99 8.29
N HIS A 136 -0.15 -12.21 8.29
CA HIS A 136 0.75 -11.83 9.37
C HIS A 136 1.13 -10.37 9.28
N PHE A 137 1.25 -9.70 10.41
CA PHE A 137 1.86 -8.40 10.58
C PHE A 137 2.88 -8.52 11.70
N ALA A 138 4.18 -8.57 11.38
CA ALA A 138 5.23 -8.71 12.40
C ALA A 138 5.35 -7.45 13.29
N LEU A 139 5.11 -6.28 12.71
CA LEU A 139 5.23 -4.99 13.38
C LEU A 139 3.85 -4.30 13.40
N PRO A 140 3.55 -3.52 14.46
CA PRO A 140 2.31 -2.77 14.51
C PRO A 140 2.30 -1.72 13.39
N PRO A 141 1.15 -1.46 12.72
CA PRO A 141 1.09 -0.52 11.59
C PRO A 141 1.56 0.90 11.90
N ARG A 142 1.50 1.35 13.16
CA ARG A 142 2.07 2.64 13.59
C ARG A 142 3.58 2.75 13.38
N ASN A 143 4.27 1.62 13.21
CA ASN A 143 5.70 1.54 12.93
C ASN A 143 6.01 1.35 11.44
N ALA A 144 5.00 1.37 10.55
CA ALA A 144 5.21 1.10 9.12
C ALA A 144 6.22 2.06 8.49
N TRP A 145 6.18 3.34 8.88
CA TRP A 145 7.06 4.38 8.34
C TRP A 145 8.46 4.42 8.95
N ASN A 146 8.71 3.69 10.05
CA ASN A 146 10.08 3.54 10.56
C ASN A 146 10.99 2.85 9.53
N ASN A 147 10.42 1.92 8.75
CA ASN A 147 11.04 1.33 7.57
C ASN A 147 9.96 0.58 6.76
N VAL A 148 9.48 1.22 5.70
CA VAL A 148 8.39 0.69 4.85
C VAL A 148 8.75 -0.67 4.25
N HIS A 149 9.98 -0.84 3.77
CA HIS A 149 10.42 -2.09 3.16
C HIS A 149 10.43 -3.24 4.16
N ARG A 150 10.95 -3.01 5.38
CA ARG A 150 10.94 -4.00 6.46
C ARG A 150 9.52 -4.33 6.92
N PHE A 151 8.66 -3.32 7.05
CA PHE A 151 7.27 -3.54 7.43
C PHE A 151 6.58 -4.41 6.37
N CYS A 152 6.59 -3.96 5.11
CA CYS A 152 5.90 -4.62 4.00
C CYS A 152 6.45 -6.02 3.73
N SER A 153 7.75 -6.25 3.83
CA SER A 153 8.35 -7.58 3.64
C SER A 153 7.92 -8.62 4.68
N THR A 154 7.25 -8.20 5.75
CA THR A 154 6.71 -9.07 6.81
C THR A 154 5.18 -9.04 6.90
N VAL A 155 4.50 -8.50 5.89
CA VAL A 155 3.04 -8.60 5.74
C VAL A 155 2.72 -9.68 4.71
N LEU A 156 2.59 -10.92 5.17
CA LEU A 156 2.67 -12.14 4.36
C LEU A 156 1.51 -13.11 4.65
N PRO A 157 1.09 -13.93 3.67
CA PRO A 157 0.09 -14.96 3.88
C PRO A 157 0.67 -16.23 4.53
N PHE A 158 -0.14 -16.88 5.36
CA PHE A 158 0.12 -18.14 6.02
C PHE A 158 -1.15 -18.99 6.06
N ARG A 159 -1.03 -20.31 6.22
CA ARG A 159 -2.21 -21.20 6.35
C ARG A 159 -2.83 -21.15 7.74
N SER A 160 -2.04 -20.80 8.75
CA SER A 160 -2.47 -20.85 10.14
C SER A 160 -1.64 -19.94 11.04
N ALA A 161 -2.18 -19.61 12.21
CA ALA A 161 -1.42 -18.92 13.25
C ALA A 161 -0.20 -19.75 13.74
N ALA A 162 -0.30 -21.08 13.74
CA ALA A 162 0.82 -21.95 14.12
C ALA A 162 1.99 -21.88 13.10
N ASP A 163 1.70 -21.65 11.81
CA ASP A 163 2.76 -21.40 10.83
C ASP A 163 3.46 -20.07 11.09
N VAL A 164 2.71 -19.04 11.46
CA VAL A 164 3.28 -17.74 11.87
C VAL A 164 4.22 -17.93 13.06
N ASP A 165 3.80 -18.66 14.10
CA ASP A 165 4.61 -18.89 15.29
C ASP A 165 5.94 -19.61 14.94
N ARG A 166 5.87 -20.68 14.12
CA ARG A 166 7.06 -21.41 13.65
C ARG A 166 7.97 -20.54 12.80
N TRP A 167 7.40 -19.78 11.87
CA TRP A 167 8.15 -18.92 10.96
C TRP A 167 8.86 -17.78 11.72
N SER A 168 8.15 -17.10 12.61
CA SER A 168 8.70 -16.04 13.46
C SER A 168 9.84 -16.55 14.33
N ALA A 169 9.67 -17.73 14.97
CA ALA A 169 10.72 -18.34 15.77
C ALA A 169 11.96 -18.70 14.94
N ARG A 170 11.78 -19.32 13.76
CA ARG A 170 12.88 -19.74 12.88
C ARG A 170 13.68 -18.56 12.32
N HIS A 171 13.01 -17.47 11.97
CA HIS A 171 13.65 -16.30 11.34
C HIS A 171 14.03 -15.20 12.33
N ALA A 172 13.85 -15.43 13.64
CA ALA A 172 14.09 -14.45 14.69
C ALA A 172 13.34 -13.13 14.45
N LEU A 173 12.11 -13.22 13.93
CA LEU A 173 11.23 -12.08 13.69
C LEU A 173 10.14 -12.02 14.76
N PRO A 174 9.63 -10.82 15.09
CA PRO A 174 8.51 -10.71 16.01
C PRO A 174 7.31 -11.55 15.56
N ARG A 175 6.63 -12.18 16.51
CA ARG A 175 5.37 -12.88 16.23
C ARG A 175 4.30 -11.89 15.75
N GLY A 176 4.23 -10.70 16.34
CA GLY A 176 3.24 -9.69 15.95
C GLY A 176 1.80 -10.21 16.05
N GLU A 177 0.98 -9.90 15.06
CA GLU A 177 -0.40 -10.40 14.95
C GLU A 177 -0.65 -11.09 13.62
N ALA A 178 -1.60 -12.02 13.61
CA ALA A 178 -2.10 -12.65 12.39
C ALA A 178 -3.63 -12.52 12.37
N ILE A 179 -4.17 -12.10 11.22
CA ILE A 179 -5.60 -11.87 11.04
C ILE A 179 -6.13 -12.65 9.85
N PRO A 180 -7.41 -13.06 9.82
CA PRO A 180 -7.99 -13.71 8.65
C PRO A 180 -7.83 -12.84 7.40
N ILE A 181 -7.54 -13.46 6.25
CA ILE A 181 -7.29 -12.73 5.01
C ILE A 181 -8.47 -11.86 4.58
N ARG A 182 -9.72 -12.30 4.82
CA ARG A 182 -10.92 -11.46 4.58
C ARG A 182 -10.87 -10.14 5.35
N GLN A 183 -10.39 -10.17 6.59
CA GLN A 183 -10.26 -8.97 7.43
C GLN A 183 -9.14 -8.06 6.91
N ALA A 184 -7.99 -8.63 6.50
CA ALA A 184 -6.91 -7.88 5.87
C ALA A 184 -7.32 -7.26 4.51
N TRP A 185 -8.18 -7.94 3.77
CA TRP A 185 -8.72 -7.45 2.50
C TRP A 185 -9.63 -6.24 2.71
N GLU A 186 -10.55 -6.35 3.67
CA GLU A 186 -11.44 -5.26 4.03
C GLU A 186 -10.66 -4.05 4.60
N LEU A 187 -9.60 -4.30 5.38
CA LEU A 187 -8.69 -3.26 5.84
C LEU A 187 -8.06 -2.52 4.65
N GLY A 188 -7.50 -3.24 3.68
CA GLY A 188 -6.89 -2.60 2.50
C GLY A 188 -7.90 -1.83 1.67
N ARG A 189 -9.09 -2.38 1.43
CA ARG A 189 -10.17 -1.69 0.71
C ARG A 189 -10.50 -0.34 1.34
N ARG A 190 -10.65 -0.28 2.66
CA ARG A 190 -10.95 0.97 3.39
C ARG A 190 -9.77 1.92 3.45
N TRP A 191 -8.58 1.40 3.75
CA TRP A 191 -7.38 2.19 3.87
C TRP A 191 -7.01 2.88 2.55
N TYR A 192 -7.17 2.18 1.43
CA TYR A 192 -6.75 2.67 0.12
C TYR A 192 -7.86 3.34 -0.69
N ALA A 193 -9.12 3.34 -0.23
CA ALA A 193 -10.30 3.78 -0.98
C ALA A 193 -10.18 5.15 -1.69
N ARG A 194 -9.41 6.08 -1.12
CA ARG A 194 -9.26 7.45 -1.62
C ARG A 194 -7.94 7.70 -2.36
N HIS A 195 -7.07 6.71 -2.52
CA HIS A 195 -5.72 6.91 -3.07
C HIS A 195 -5.70 7.32 -4.56
N ALA A 196 -6.82 7.15 -5.27
CA ALA A 196 -6.98 7.67 -6.62
C ALA A 196 -7.56 9.10 -6.68
N ASP A 197 -7.95 9.70 -5.56
CA ASP A 197 -8.61 11.01 -5.53
C ASP A 197 -7.64 12.12 -6.01
N PRO A 198 -8.08 13.07 -6.87
CA PRO A 198 -7.25 14.19 -7.33
C PRO A 198 -6.76 15.12 -6.20
N ASP A 199 -7.49 15.16 -5.10
CA ASP A 199 -7.20 15.92 -3.89
C ASP A 199 -6.74 15.02 -2.74
N TRP A 200 -6.14 13.85 -3.06
CA TRP A 200 -5.68 12.88 -2.07
C TRP A 200 -4.89 13.54 -0.94
N GLN A 201 -5.22 13.11 0.28
CA GLN A 201 -4.54 13.48 1.51
C GLN A 201 -4.28 12.22 2.32
N LYS A 202 -3.18 12.25 3.08
CA LYS A 202 -2.87 11.24 4.07
C LYS A 202 -3.96 11.22 5.15
N TRP A 203 -4.29 10.03 5.64
CA TRP A 203 -5.15 9.89 6.81
C TRP A 203 -4.54 10.61 8.02
N THR A 204 -5.36 11.21 8.85
CA THR A 204 -4.94 11.61 10.20
C THR A 204 -4.86 10.39 11.12
N GLY A 205 -4.16 10.49 12.25
CA GLY A 205 -4.12 9.42 13.27
C GLY A 205 -5.54 9.00 13.72
N ALA A 206 -6.46 9.95 13.88
CA ALA A 206 -7.85 9.67 14.22
C ALA A 206 -8.61 8.91 13.11
N GLN A 207 -8.44 9.31 11.85
CA GLN A 207 -9.06 8.61 10.71
C GLN A 207 -8.49 7.20 10.54
N ALA A 208 -7.17 7.04 10.70
CA ALA A 208 -6.51 5.75 10.68
C ALA A 208 -7.07 4.82 11.78
N ALA A 209 -7.18 5.30 13.02
CA ALA A 209 -7.78 4.55 14.12
C ALA A 209 -9.22 4.11 13.82
N ALA A 210 -10.04 5.00 13.28
CA ALA A 210 -11.42 4.68 12.90
C ALA A 210 -11.51 3.59 11.82
N ILE A 211 -10.59 3.59 10.84
CA ILE A 211 -10.54 2.54 9.80
C ILE A 211 -10.25 1.17 10.43
N PHE A 212 -9.25 1.09 11.31
CA PHE A 212 -8.86 -0.17 11.98
C PHE A 212 -9.96 -0.67 12.92
N GLU A 213 -10.58 0.21 13.71
CA GLU A 213 -11.70 -0.15 14.57
C GLU A 213 -12.89 -0.69 13.76
N ALA A 214 -13.21 -0.05 12.63
CA ALA A 214 -14.35 -0.44 11.80
C ALA A 214 -14.16 -1.80 11.09
N VAL A 215 -12.94 -2.33 11.06
CA VAL A 215 -12.65 -3.71 10.63
C VAL A 215 -12.42 -4.67 11.80
N GLY A 216 -12.64 -4.24 13.04
CA GLY A 216 -12.54 -5.06 14.25
C GLY A 216 -11.11 -5.20 14.81
N LEU A 217 -10.15 -4.40 14.35
CA LEU A 217 -8.76 -4.44 14.79
C LEU A 217 -8.54 -3.49 15.98
N THR A 218 -8.92 -3.93 17.18
CA THR A 218 -8.97 -3.07 18.40
C THR A 218 -7.93 -3.41 19.47
N ALA A 219 -7.21 -4.53 19.30
CA ALA A 219 -6.14 -4.95 20.21
C ALA A 219 -5.01 -3.90 20.26
N PRO A 220 -4.21 -3.83 21.35
CA PRO A 220 -3.13 -2.84 21.50
C PRO A 220 -2.13 -2.80 20.34
N PHE A 221 -1.95 -3.93 19.64
CA PHE A 221 -1.13 -4.01 18.44
C PHE A 221 -1.59 -3.04 17.34
N TRP A 222 -2.90 -2.85 17.17
CA TRP A 222 -3.53 -2.06 16.11
C TRP A 222 -3.81 -0.60 16.47
N ARG A 223 -3.53 -0.21 17.72
CA ARG A 223 -3.84 1.14 18.19
C ARG A 223 -2.85 2.18 17.68
N PHE A 224 -3.40 3.36 17.40
CA PHE A 224 -2.68 4.58 17.06
C PHE A 224 -2.98 5.64 18.11
N GLU A 225 -2.10 6.62 18.25
CA GLU A 225 -2.44 7.83 18.99
C GLU A 225 -3.40 8.66 18.12
N PRO A 226 -4.60 9.01 18.62
CA PRO A 226 -5.56 9.78 17.85
C PRO A 226 -5.09 11.23 17.77
N THR A 227 -4.33 11.55 16.72
CA THR A 227 -3.90 12.91 16.39
C THR A 227 -4.63 13.42 15.16
N ASN A 228 -4.68 14.75 15.01
CA ASN A 228 -5.12 15.40 13.77
C ASN A 228 -3.98 15.56 12.76
N ASP A 229 -2.76 15.15 13.13
CA ASP A 229 -1.59 15.19 12.26
C ASP A 229 -1.64 14.04 11.24
N PRO A 230 -1.01 14.21 10.06
CA PRO A 230 -0.83 13.13 9.10
C PRO A 230 -0.21 11.88 9.74
N PHE A 231 -0.77 10.71 9.41
CA PHE A 231 -0.34 9.39 9.87
C PHE A 231 0.97 8.92 9.20
#